data_AF-A0A411ZTU8-F1
#
_entry.id   AF-A0A411ZTU8-F1
#
_cell.length_a   1.000
_cell.length_b   1.000
_cell.length_c   1.000
_cell.angle_alpha   90.00
_cell.angle_beta   90.00
_cell.angle_gamma   90.00
#
_symmetry.space_group_name_H-M   'P 1'
#
loop_
_entity.id
_entity.type
_entity.pdbx_description
1 polymer ?
#
loop_
_entity_poly.entity_id
_entity_poly.type
_entity_poly.pdbx_seq_one_letter_code
_entity_poly.pdbx_strand_id
1 'polypeptide(L)'
;MIKKRRNIKKEKLKEKLLNEQQGFIVGNALIILPLIFSLIIAILVIVQAISSSIFNYIDNWVLQEQTKNILENMATEITYADEIIDQIDFAHKETLIIATKRRATANSDDMEKYIGFRKEGAIIYRCEISKLNNDIYTIRAKQPLNSENYFGNDNISYSCRKIGDDLYQLDVTGKTYRTNQEFKLTTVVLQRNAKIMDNVEP
;
A
#
# COMPACT_ATOMS: atom_id res chain seq x y z
N MET A 1 28.67 26.04 84.34
CA MET A 1 29.25 26.13 82.97
C MET A 1 29.24 24.82 82.16
N ILE A 2 29.33 23.64 82.77
CA ILE A 2 29.53 22.35 82.06
C ILE A 2 28.30 21.91 81.21
N LYS A 3 27.06 22.08 81.72
CA LYS A 3 25.83 21.75 80.97
C LYS A 3 25.69 22.53 79.66
N LYS A 4 26.03 23.83 79.67
CA LYS A 4 25.93 24.73 78.50
C LYS A 4 26.90 24.30 77.37
N ARG A 5 28.14 23.92 77.72
CA ARG A 5 29.12 23.38 76.75
C ARG A 5 28.68 22.04 76.15
N ARG A 6 28.00 21.18 76.92
CA ARG A 6 27.50 19.87 76.46
C ARG A 6 26.33 20.01 75.48
N ASN A 7 25.44 20.99 75.69
CA ASN A 7 24.34 21.28 74.75
C ASN A 7 24.84 21.83 73.41
N ILE A 8 25.78 22.77 73.44
CA ILE A 8 26.39 23.32 72.21
C ILE A 8 27.09 22.21 71.39
N LYS A 9 27.74 21.25 72.06
CA LYS A 9 28.35 20.09 71.40
C LYS A 9 27.31 19.15 70.76
N LYS A 10 26.15 18.98 71.40
CA LYS A 10 25.05 18.14 70.88
C LYS A 10 24.37 18.79 69.67
N GLU A 11 24.16 20.11 69.69
CA GLU A 11 23.57 20.83 68.56
C GLU A 11 24.48 20.78 67.32
N LYS A 12 25.78 21.05 67.48
CA LYS A 12 26.74 20.93 66.37
C LYS A 12 26.82 19.50 65.81
N LEU A 13 26.65 18.48 66.65
CA LEU A 13 26.64 17.09 66.19
C LEU A 13 25.36 16.78 65.39
N LYS A 14 24.20 17.30 65.81
CA LYS A 14 22.93 17.19 65.08
C LYS A 14 22.98 17.90 63.73
N GLU A 15 23.53 19.10 63.66
CA GLU A 15 23.72 19.82 62.39
C GLU A 15 24.60 19.04 61.42
N LYS A 16 25.70 18.46 61.91
CA LYS A 16 26.62 17.67 61.08
C LYS A 16 25.94 16.41 60.52
N LEU A 17 25.16 15.72 61.35
CA LEU A 17 24.34 14.57 60.97
C LEU A 17 23.26 14.94 59.95
N LEU A 18 22.57 16.08 60.14
CA LEU A 18 21.56 16.57 59.19
C LEU A 18 22.18 16.89 57.82
N ASN A 19 23.35 17.52 57.80
CA ASN A 19 24.06 17.86 56.57
C ASN A 19 24.57 16.62 55.83
N GLU A 20 25.07 15.61 56.55
CA GLU A 20 25.45 14.32 55.96
C GLU A 20 24.23 13.56 55.40
N GLN A 21 23.09 13.59 56.10
CA GLN A 21 21.84 13.00 55.61
C GLN A 21 21.30 13.71 54.37
N GLN A 22 21.33 15.05 54.34
CA GLN A 22 20.96 15.83 53.15
C GLN A 22 21.90 15.55 51.98
N GLY A 23 23.22 15.47 52.22
CA GLY A 23 24.20 15.10 51.20
C GLY A 23 23.95 13.70 50.62
N PHE A 24 23.57 12.74 51.47
CA PHE A 24 23.21 11.38 51.04
C PHE A 24 21.91 11.33 50.21
N ILE A 25 20.90 12.10 50.62
CA ILE A 25 19.61 12.21 49.88
C ILE A 25 19.82 12.88 48.52
N VAL A 26 20.59 13.98 48.47
CA VAL A 26 20.91 14.70 47.22
C VAL A 26 21.77 13.84 46.30
N GLY A 27 22.76 13.12 46.85
CA GLY A 27 23.59 12.18 46.09
C GLY A 27 22.78 11.02 45.49
N ASN A 28 21.89 10.40 46.27
CA ASN A 28 20.99 9.36 45.76
C ASN A 28 20.02 9.91 44.71
N ALA A 29 19.46 11.11 44.92
CA ALA A 29 18.58 11.75 43.94
C ALA A 29 19.29 12.02 42.61
N LEU A 30 20.56 12.43 42.64
CA LEU A 30 21.41 12.64 41.46
C LEU A 30 21.69 11.36 40.66
N ILE A 31 21.59 10.19 41.28
CA ILE A 31 21.79 8.88 40.60
C ILE A 31 20.45 8.30 40.14
N ILE A 32 19.43 8.37 40.98
CA ILE A 32 18.11 7.80 40.71
C ILE A 32 17.40 8.58 39.60
N LEU A 33 17.53 9.91 39.55
CA LEU A 33 16.84 10.74 38.59
C LEU A 33 17.29 10.46 37.13
N PRO A 34 18.60 10.41 36.79
CA PRO A 34 19.06 9.99 35.47
C PRO A 34 18.65 8.57 35.11
N LEU A 35 18.61 7.64 36.07
CA LEU A 35 18.14 6.27 35.86
C LEU A 35 16.67 6.23 35.44
N ILE A 36 15.81 7.00 36.12
CA ILE A 36 14.39 7.13 35.76
C ILE A 36 14.24 7.76 34.37
N PHE A 37 14.98 8.83 34.07
CA PHE A 37 14.95 9.45 32.75
C PHE A 37 15.44 8.51 31.65
N SER A 38 16.52 7.75 31.90
CA SER A 38 17.03 6.74 30.96
C SER A 38 15.98 5.65 30.71
N LEU A 39 15.27 5.21 31.75
CA LEU A 39 14.21 4.21 31.61
C LEU A 39 13.03 4.75 30.79
N ILE A 40 12.61 6.00 31.03
CA ILE A 40 11.55 6.66 30.26
C ILE A 40 11.96 6.78 28.78
N ILE A 41 13.19 7.21 28.50
CA ILE A 41 13.70 7.30 27.12
C ILE A 41 13.71 5.92 26.46
N ALA A 42 14.17 4.88 27.15
CA ALA A 42 14.18 3.52 26.61
C ALA A 42 12.75 3.03 26.27
N ILE A 43 11.78 3.29 27.15
CA ILE A 43 10.37 2.96 26.90
C ILE A 43 9.85 3.72 25.68
N LEU A 44 10.13 5.02 25.57
CA LEU A 44 9.71 5.83 24.43
C LEU A 44 10.29 5.33 23.11
N VAL A 45 11.57 4.94 23.09
CA VAL A 45 12.21 4.35 21.90
C VAL A 45 11.55 3.04 21.50
N ILE A 46 11.25 2.17 22.47
CA ILE A 46 10.57 0.89 22.21
C ILE A 46 9.16 1.12 21.68
N VAL A 47 8.39 2.03 22.30
CA VAL A 47 7.04 2.38 21.85
C VAL A 47 7.08 2.93 20.42
N GLN A 48 8.00 3.84 20.13
CA GLN A 48 8.18 4.38 18.79
C GLN A 48 8.49 3.27 17.77
N ALA A 49 9.41 2.35 18.10
CA ALA A 49 9.77 1.23 17.22
C ALA A 49 8.58 0.30 16.94
N ILE A 50 7.80 -0.04 17.97
CA ILE A 50 6.59 -0.86 17.82
C ILE A 50 5.54 -0.14 16.98
N SER A 51 5.28 1.15 17.25
CA SER A 51 4.34 1.95 16.48
C SER A 51 4.74 2.02 15.01
N SER A 52 6.00 2.31 14.70
CA SER A 52 6.52 2.30 13.33
C SER A 52 6.35 0.93 12.66
N SER A 53 6.61 -0.17 13.37
CA SER A 53 6.40 -1.51 12.84
C SER A 53 4.93 -1.81 12.52
N ILE A 54 4.01 -1.39 13.40
CA ILE A 54 2.56 -1.57 13.19
C ILE A 54 2.09 -0.73 12.01
N PHE A 55 2.50 0.53 11.90
CA PHE A 55 2.14 1.37 10.76
C PHE A 55 2.64 0.79 9.44
N ASN A 56 3.89 0.31 9.40
CA ASN A 56 4.44 -0.34 8.20
C ASN A 56 3.65 -1.60 7.82
N TYR A 57 3.23 -2.41 8.81
CA TYR A 57 2.41 -3.59 8.58
C TYR A 57 1.03 -3.21 8.01
N ILE A 58 0.36 -2.21 8.58
CA ILE A 58 -0.95 -1.75 8.12
C ILE A 58 -0.84 -1.19 6.69
N ASP A 59 0.15 -0.34 6.41
CA ASP A 59 0.35 0.22 5.07
C ASP A 59 0.62 -0.89 4.03
N ASN A 60 1.41 -1.91 4.38
CA ASN A 60 1.63 -3.06 3.49
C ASN A 60 0.37 -3.89 3.28
N TRP A 61 -0.42 -4.10 4.34
CA TRP A 61 -1.67 -4.86 4.26
C TRP A 61 -2.71 -4.16 3.38
N VAL A 62 -2.95 -2.85 3.59
CA VAL A 62 -3.91 -2.10 2.76
C VAL A 62 -3.45 -2.07 1.29
N LEU A 63 -2.13 -2.06 1.05
CA LEU A 63 -1.55 -2.07 -0.30
C LEU A 63 -1.80 -3.38 -1.01
N GLN A 64 -1.60 -4.50 -0.30
CA GLN A 64 -1.92 -5.81 -0.81
C GLN A 64 -3.42 -5.94 -1.10
N GLU A 65 -4.28 -5.45 -0.21
CA GLU A 65 -5.74 -5.55 -0.37
C GLU A 65 -6.25 -4.74 -1.58
N GLN A 66 -5.83 -3.48 -1.72
CA GLN A 66 -6.20 -2.65 -2.87
C GLN A 66 -5.65 -3.24 -4.18
N THR A 67 -4.41 -3.71 -4.19
CA THR A 67 -3.79 -4.31 -5.38
C THR A 67 -4.48 -5.61 -5.76
N LYS A 68 -4.82 -6.45 -4.78
CA LYS A 68 -5.57 -7.69 -4.97
C LYS A 68 -6.93 -7.41 -5.57
N ASN A 69 -7.69 -6.43 -5.06
CA ASN A 69 -9.00 -6.07 -5.61
C ASN A 69 -8.89 -5.65 -7.09
N ILE A 70 -7.90 -4.83 -7.45
CA ILE A 70 -7.68 -4.45 -8.85
C ILE A 70 -7.35 -5.67 -9.70
N LEU A 71 -6.42 -6.51 -9.24
CA LEU A 71 -6.01 -7.74 -9.93
C LEU A 71 -7.18 -8.72 -10.12
N GLU A 72 -8.03 -8.91 -9.11
CA GLU A 72 -9.21 -9.76 -9.20
C GLU A 72 -10.23 -9.23 -10.21
N ASN A 73 -10.43 -7.91 -10.25
CA ASN A 73 -11.27 -7.28 -11.27
C ASN A 73 -10.70 -7.50 -12.68
N MET A 74 -9.40 -7.26 -12.88
CA MET A 74 -8.73 -7.50 -14.17
C MET A 74 -8.78 -8.97 -14.58
N ALA A 75 -8.50 -9.87 -13.65
CA ALA A 75 -8.53 -11.31 -13.89
C ALA A 75 -9.94 -11.78 -14.25
N THR A 76 -10.97 -11.26 -13.59
CA THR A 76 -12.37 -11.58 -13.91
C THR A 76 -12.73 -11.09 -15.31
N GLU A 77 -12.29 -9.89 -15.69
CA GLU A 77 -12.50 -9.36 -17.04
C GLU A 77 -11.83 -10.24 -18.11
N ILE A 78 -10.57 -10.64 -17.90
CA ILE A 78 -9.82 -11.55 -18.79
C ILE A 78 -10.46 -12.93 -18.86
N THR A 79 -10.85 -13.51 -17.72
CA THR A 79 -11.38 -14.89 -17.64
C THR A 79 -12.59 -15.07 -18.54
N TYR A 80 -13.47 -14.07 -18.59
CA TYR A 80 -14.71 -14.09 -19.37
C TYR A 80 -14.62 -13.27 -20.67
N ALA A 81 -13.42 -12.87 -21.09
CA ALA A 81 -13.23 -12.19 -22.35
C ALA A 81 -13.33 -13.18 -23.52
N ASP A 82 -14.09 -12.83 -24.55
CA ASP A 82 -14.09 -13.58 -25.81
C ASP A 82 -12.84 -13.28 -26.63
N GLU A 83 -12.35 -12.05 -26.53
CA GLU A 83 -11.14 -11.57 -27.20
C GLU A 83 -10.45 -10.53 -26.31
N ILE A 84 -9.12 -10.60 -26.27
CA ILE A 84 -8.27 -9.65 -25.54
C ILE A 84 -7.50 -8.86 -26.57
N ILE A 85 -7.70 -7.55 -26.56
CA ILE A 85 -7.01 -6.61 -27.43
C ILE A 85 -5.93 -5.96 -26.58
N ASP A 86 -4.69 -6.32 -26.88
CA ASP A 86 -3.52 -5.66 -26.32
C ASP A 86 -3.25 -4.38 -27.13
N GLN A 87 -3.07 -3.26 -26.44
CA GLN A 87 -2.85 -1.91 -26.99
C GLN A 87 -3.95 -1.40 -27.95
N ILE A 88 -4.79 -0.51 -27.42
CA ILE A 88 -5.76 0.25 -28.23
C ILE A 88 -5.26 1.70 -28.36
N ASP A 89 -5.14 2.17 -29.60
CA ASP A 89 -4.91 3.59 -29.89
C ASP A 89 -6.19 4.40 -29.65
N PHE A 90 -6.18 5.23 -28.60
CA PHE A 90 -7.25 6.18 -28.32
C PHE A 90 -7.00 7.49 -29.08
N ALA A 91 -8.10 8.17 -29.45
CA ALA A 91 -8.04 9.50 -30.06
C ALA A 91 -7.31 10.57 -29.19
N HIS A 92 -7.01 10.28 -27.92
CA HIS A 92 -6.45 11.21 -26.94
C HIS A 92 -5.09 10.80 -26.34
N LYS A 93 -4.33 9.87 -26.96
CA LYS A 93 -3.01 9.40 -26.46
C LYS A 93 -3.04 8.89 -25.01
N GLU A 94 -4.02 8.06 -24.68
CA GLU A 94 -4.20 7.49 -23.35
C GLU A 94 -3.70 6.04 -23.30
N THR A 95 -2.94 5.66 -22.26
CA THR A 95 -2.42 4.28 -22.12
C THR A 95 -3.47 3.38 -21.47
N LEU A 96 -3.99 2.43 -22.24
CA LEU A 96 -4.85 1.37 -21.74
C LEU A 96 -4.02 0.14 -21.42
N ILE A 97 -4.25 -0.46 -20.26
CA ILE A 97 -3.50 -1.62 -19.77
C ILE A 97 -3.98 -2.90 -20.46
N ILE A 98 -5.29 -3.00 -20.72
CA ILE A 98 -5.91 -4.12 -21.46
C ILE A 98 -7.31 -3.68 -21.90
N ALA A 99 -7.77 -4.16 -23.06
CA ALA A 99 -9.18 -4.15 -23.43
C ALA A 99 -9.68 -5.58 -23.64
N THR A 100 -10.85 -5.89 -23.07
CA THR A 100 -11.51 -7.17 -23.24
C THR A 100 -12.82 -6.98 -23.96
N LYS A 101 -13.05 -7.76 -25.02
CA LYS A 101 -14.32 -7.83 -25.72
C LYS A 101 -15.22 -8.87 -25.06
N ARG A 102 -16.45 -8.48 -24.76
CA ARG A 102 -17.51 -9.39 -24.34
C ARG A 102 -18.70 -9.31 -25.27
N ARG A 103 -19.28 -10.45 -25.62
CA ARG A 103 -20.65 -10.52 -26.14
C ARG A 103 -21.59 -10.08 -25.02
N ALA A 104 -22.36 -9.01 -25.24
CA ALA A 104 -23.46 -8.70 -24.35
C ALA A 104 -24.53 -9.80 -24.53
N THR A 105 -25.12 -10.23 -23.42
CA THR A 105 -25.94 -11.44 -23.30
C THR A 105 -27.13 -11.50 -24.27
N ALA A 106 -27.36 -12.70 -24.82
CA ALA A 106 -28.57 -13.23 -25.47
C ALA A 106 -29.21 -12.51 -26.68
N ASN A 107 -29.00 -11.21 -26.90
CA ASN A 107 -29.57 -10.49 -28.05
C ASN A 107 -28.50 -10.15 -29.10
N SER A 108 -28.82 -10.36 -30.38
CA SER A 108 -27.93 -10.14 -31.52
C SER A 108 -27.57 -8.67 -31.78
N ASP A 109 -28.34 -7.74 -31.20
CA ASP A 109 -28.24 -6.30 -31.44
C ASP A 109 -27.38 -5.58 -30.39
N ASP A 110 -26.90 -6.33 -29.40
CA ASP A 110 -26.23 -5.79 -28.24
C ASP A 110 -24.76 -5.49 -28.60
N MET A 111 -24.43 -4.20 -28.69
CA MET A 111 -23.14 -3.67 -29.17
C MET A 111 -21.96 -4.37 -28.47
N GLU A 112 -20.90 -4.65 -29.22
CA GLU A 112 -19.63 -5.15 -28.68
C GLU A 112 -19.18 -4.26 -27.51
N LYS A 113 -19.18 -4.82 -26.29
CA LYS A 113 -18.73 -4.11 -25.10
C LYS A 113 -17.25 -4.38 -24.90
N TYR A 114 -16.48 -3.30 -24.92
CA TYR A 114 -15.07 -3.32 -24.59
C TYR A 114 -14.93 -2.82 -23.16
N ILE A 115 -14.33 -3.62 -22.29
CA ILE A 115 -14.00 -3.21 -20.92
C ILE A 115 -12.50 -3.05 -20.86
N GLY A 116 -12.04 -1.87 -20.46
CA GLY A 116 -10.62 -1.58 -20.36
C GLY A 116 -10.21 -1.13 -18.99
N PHE A 117 -8.91 -1.24 -18.71
CA PHE A 117 -8.32 -0.72 -17.48
C PHE A 117 -7.37 0.41 -17.85
N ARG A 118 -7.61 1.59 -17.27
CA ARG A 118 -6.84 2.80 -17.54
C ARG A 118 -6.14 3.25 -16.26
N LYS A 119 -4.90 3.72 -16.39
CA LYS A 119 -4.19 4.44 -15.34
C LYS A 119 -4.24 5.95 -15.58
N GLU A 120 -4.60 6.72 -14.56
CA GLU A 120 -4.39 8.18 -14.51
C GLU A 120 -3.72 8.52 -13.18
N GLY A 121 -2.43 8.84 -13.21
CA GLY A 121 -1.64 9.06 -11.99
C GLY A 121 -1.71 7.84 -11.04
N ALA A 122 -2.21 8.06 -9.83
CA ALA A 122 -2.39 7.05 -8.79
C ALA A 122 -3.65 6.18 -8.96
N ILE A 123 -4.56 6.50 -9.89
CA ILE A 123 -5.89 5.88 -9.94
C ILE A 123 -5.98 4.94 -11.14
N ILE A 124 -6.52 3.76 -10.88
CA ILE A 124 -6.91 2.80 -11.90
C ILE A 124 -8.42 2.90 -12.08
N TYR A 125 -8.83 3.12 -13.32
CA TYR A 125 -10.22 3.11 -13.72
C TYR A 125 -10.51 1.83 -14.49
N ARG A 126 -11.63 1.20 -14.14
CA ARG A 126 -12.35 0.35 -15.08
C ARG A 126 -13.12 1.27 -16.01
N CYS A 127 -12.92 1.09 -17.30
CA CYS A 127 -13.53 1.88 -18.35
C CYS A 127 -14.45 1.03 -19.20
N GLU A 128 -15.64 1.54 -19.49
CA GLU A 128 -16.39 1.05 -20.63
C GLU A 128 -15.92 1.77 -21.88
N ILE A 129 -15.60 1.01 -22.90
CA ILE A 129 -15.06 1.48 -24.17
C ILE A 129 -16.05 1.13 -25.27
N SER A 130 -16.22 2.04 -26.21
CA SER A 130 -16.93 1.77 -27.46
C SER A 130 -16.05 2.03 -28.67
N LYS A 131 -16.19 1.18 -29.68
CA LYS A 131 -15.59 1.40 -30.99
C LYS A 131 -16.35 2.54 -31.69
N LEU A 132 -15.62 3.59 -32.06
CA LEU A 132 -16.15 4.75 -32.78
C LEU A 132 -16.11 4.52 -34.29
N ASN A 133 -14.98 4.01 -34.83
CA ASN A 133 -14.75 3.63 -36.23
C ASN A 133 -13.58 2.63 -36.32
N ASN A 134 -13.27 2.05 -37.50
CA ASN A 134 -12.21 1.05 -37.79
C ASN A 134 -10.87 1.34 -37.08
N ASP A 135 -10.79 1.04 -35.79
CA ASP A 135 -9.64 1.10 -34.87
C ASP A 135 -9.55 2.33 -33.96
N ILE A 136 -10.55 3.22 -33.97
CA ILE A 136 -10.66 4.33 -33.01
C ILE A 136 -11.67 3.97 -31.92
N TYR A 137 -11.25 4.10 -30.66
CA TYR A 137 -12.06 3.80 -29.49
C TYR A 137 -12.27 5.04 -28.61
N THR A 138 -13.41 5.09 -27.92
CA THR A 138 -13.77 6.14 -26.98
C THR A 138 -14.17 5.56 -25.64
N ILE A 139 -13.84 6.26 -24.55
CA ILE A 139 -14.25 5.91 -23.18
C ILE A 139 -15.65 6.48 -22.96
N ARG A 140 -16.62 5.63 -22.60
CA ARG A 140 -17.99 6.03 -22.26
C ARG A 140 -18.21 6.25 -20.77
N ALA A 141 -17.59 5.41 -19.95
CA ALA A 141 -17.72 5.47 -18.50
C ALA A 141 -16.40 5.14 -17.83
N LYS A 142 -16.19 5.71 -16.65
CA LYS A 142 -15.04 5.44 -15.78
C LYS A 142 -15.53 5.12 -14.38
N GLN A 143 -15.09 3.98 -13.84
CA GLN A 143 -15.29 3.62 -12.45
C GLN A 143 -13.91 3.47 -11.78
N PRO A 144 -13.58 4.29 -10.76
CA PRO A 144 -12.33 4.12 -10.03
C PRO A 144 -12.35 2.79 -9.28
N LEU A 145 -11.25 2.04 -9.37
CA LEU A 145 -11.04 0.77 -8.66
C LEU A 145 -10.27 0.96 -7.36
N ASN A 146 -9.69 2.14 -7.15
CA ASN A 146 -8.98 2.55 -5.96
C ASN A 146 -9.12 4.05 -5.73
N SER A 147 -8.77 4.51 -4.53
CA SER A 147 -8.73 5.93 -4.20
C SER A 147 -7.40 6.58 -4.60
N GLU A 148 -7.42 7.86 -4.97
CA GLU A 148 -6.23 8.61 -5.41
C GLU A 148 -5.15 8.68 -4.32
N ASN A 149 -5.57 8.67 -3.06
CA ASN A 149 -4.72 8.88 -1.90
C ASN A 149 -3.81 7.69 -1.57
N TYR A 150 -3.99 6.55 -2.23
CA TYR A 150 -3.38 5.31 -1.75
C TYR A 150 -2.03 4.97 -2.40
N PHE A 151 -1.90 5.18 -3.70
CA PHE A 151 -0.71 4.76 -4.43
C PHE A 151 0.32 5.88 -4.65
N GLY A 152 -0.05 7.15 -4.48
CA GLY A 152 0.79 8.28 -4.90
C GLY A 152 0.92 8.34 -6.43
N ASN A 153 1.13 9.53 -6.99
CA ASN A 153 0.83 9.78 -8.40
C ASN A 153 1.62 8.93 -9.42
N ASP A 154 2.71 8.24 -9.07
CA ASP A 154 3.55 7.56 -10.05
C ASP A 154 4.15 6.21 -9.61
N ASN A 155 3.73 5.66 -8.48
CA ASN A 155 4.47 4.54 -7.87
C ASN A 155 4.02 3.14 -8.28
N ILE A 156 3.03 2.97 -9.15
CA ILE A 156 2.58 1.64 -9.59
C ILE A 156 2.52 1.51 -11.09
N SER A 157 3.02 0.39 -11.59
CA SER A 157 2.96 -0.07 -12.96
C SER A 157 2.21 -1.40 -13.04
N TYR A 158 1.43 -1.58 -14.09
CA TYR A 158 0.67 -2.78 -14.39
C TYR A 158 1.07 -3.26 -15.78
N SER A 159 1.17 -4.57 -15.96
CA SER A 159 1.34 -5.17 -17.28
C SER A 159 0.50 -6.43 -17.40
N CYS A 160 -0.06 -6.65 -18.58
CA CYS A 160 -0.70 -7.89 -18.99
C CYS A 160 0.10 -8.45 -20.16
N ARG A 161 0.47 -9.73 -20.11
CA ARG A 161 1.23 -10.39 -21.19
C ARG A 161 0.65 -11.76 -21.47
N LYS A 162 0.42 -12.09 -22.73
CA LYS A 162 0.01 -13.44 -23.14
C LYS A 162 1.20 -14.40 -22.96
N ILE A 163 0.99 -15.51 -22.26
CA ILE A 163 2.03 -16.51 -21.96
C ILE A 163 1.70 -17.92 -22.50
N GLY A 164 0.48 -18.13 -22.98
CA GLY A 164 0.01 -19.35 -23.63
C GLY A 164 -1.25 -19.06 -24.44
N ASP A 165 -1.83 -20.07 -25.09
CA ASP A 165 -2.97 -19.89 -26.00
C ASP A 165 -4.17 -19.21 -25.32
N ASP A 166 -4.45 -19.63 -24.09
CA ASP A 166 -5.52 -19.17 -23.21
C ASP A 166 -4.99 -18.62 -21.87
N LEU A 167 -3.68 -18.40 -21.74
CA LEU A 167 -3.05 -17.96 -20.49
C LEU A 167 -2.46 -16.55 -20.61
N TYR A 168 -2.77 -15.72 -19.61
CA TYR A 168 -2.25 -14.37 -19.48
C TYR A 168 -1.60 -14.18 -18.12
N GLN A 169 -0.43 -13.55 -18.10
CA GLN A 169 0.23 -13.10 -16.89
C GLN A 169 -0.11 -11.64 -16.63
N LEU A 170 -0.62 -11.36 -15.44
CA LEU A 170 -0.78 -10.02 -14.90
C LEU A 170 0.34 -9.76 -13.89
N ASP A 171 1.12 -8.73 -14.13
CA ASP A 171 2.12 -8.23 -13.19
C ASP A 171 1.73 -6.83 -12.69
N VAL A 172 1.82 -6.63 -11.38
CA VAL A 172 1.74 -5.32 -10.73
C VAL A 172 3.03 -5.09 -9.98
N THR A 173 3.69 -3.98 -10.26
CA THR A 173 4.90 -3.58 -9.55
C THR A 173 4.73 -2.17 -9.04
N GLY A 174 5.18 -1.89 -7.83
CA GLY A 174 5.18 -0.52 -7.36
C GLY A 174 5.92 -0.27 -6.06
N LYS A 175 5.71 0.92 -5.50
CA LYS A 175 6.26 1.35 -4.20
C LYS A 175 5.16 1.76 -3.23
N THR A 176 5.33 1.41 -1.97
CA THR A 176 4.46 1.89 -0.88
C THR A 176 4.57 3.42 -0.74
N TYR A 177 3.46 4.11 -0.51
CA TYR A 177 3.44 5.58 -0.41
C TYR A 177 4.29 6.12 0.76
N ARG A 178 4.30 5.44 1.92
CA ARG A 178 4.97 5.92 3.14
C ARG A 178 6.37 5.37 3.35
N THR A 179 6.62 4.11 2.99
CA THR A 179 7.89 3.43 3.27
C THR A 179 8.78 3.29 2.04
N ASN A 180 8.30 3.66 0.84
CA ASN A 180 8.98 3.50 -0.44
C ASN A 180 9.47 2.06 -0.71
N GLN A 181 8.86 1.07 -0.06
CA GLN A 181 9.18 -0.34 -0.24
C GLN A 181 8.64 -0.81 -1.58
N GLU A 182 9.49 -1.45 -2.36
CA GLU A 182 9.10 -2.06 -3.63
C GLU A 182 8.31 -3.35 -3.40
N PHE A 183 7.27 -3.52 -4.19
CA PHE A 183 6.47 -4.73 -4.20
C PHE A 183 6.20 -5.17 -5.63
N LYS A 184 6.04 -6.49 -5.79
CA LYS A 184 5.64 -7.11 -7.04
C LYS A 184 4.61 -8.21 -6.76
N LEU A 185 3.47 -8.14 -7.42
CA LEU A 185 2.50 -9.23 -7.48
C LEU A 185 2.43 -9.71 -8.92
N THR A 186 2.43 -11.03 -9.08
CA THR A 186 2.28 -11.70 -10.36
C THR A 186 1.18 -12.73 -10.21
N THR A 187 0.25 -12.75 -11.15
CA THR A 187 -0.78 -13.78 -11.24
C THR A 187 -0.94 -14.25 -12.67
N VAL A 188 -1.41 -15.48 -12.84
CA VAL A 188 -1.70 -16.09 -14.14
C VAL A 188 -3.21 -16.32 -14.22
N VAL A 189 -3.80 -15.91 -15.33
CA VAL A 189 -5.24 -15.93 -15.57
C VAL A 189 -5.51 -16.77 -16.82
N LEU A 190 -6.49 -17.68 -16.68
CA LEU A 190 -7.00 -18.49 -17.77
C LEU A 190 -8.19 -17.78 -18.43
N GLN A 191 -8.08 -17.49 -19.73
CA GLN A 191 -9.16 -17.00 -20.58
C GLN A 191 -10.07 -18.18 -20.97
N ARG A 192 -11.24 -18.31 -20.33
CA ARG A 192 -12.13 -19.48 -20.54
C ARG A 192 -12.82 -19.49 -21.90
N ASN A 193 -13.11 -18.31 -22.45
CA ASN A 193 -13.78 -18.16 -23.73
C ASN A 193 -12.79 -17.95 -24.88
N ALA A 194 -11.52 -18.30 -24.70
CA ALA A 194 -10.54 -18.21 -25.77
C ALA A 194 -11.08 -18.97 -26.99
N LYS A 195 -11.37 -18.24 -28.07
CA LYS A 195 -11.68 -18.89 -29.33
C LYS A 195 -10.44 -19.69 -29.71
N ILE A 196 -10.59 -20.99 -29.83
CA ILE A 196 -9.62 -21.82 -30.54
C ILE A 196 -9.54 -21.18 -31.93
N MET A 197 -8.39 -20.59 -32.27
CA MET A 197 -8.12 -20.26 -33.66
C MET A 197 -8.04 -21.60 -34.36
N ASP A 198 -9.16 -22.06 -34.90
CA ASP A 198 -9.14 -23.12 -35.89
C ASP A 198 -8.19 -22.60 -36.97
N ASN A 199 -7.06 -23.30 -37.12
CA ASN A 199 -6.19 -23.15 -38.27
C ASN A 199 -7.07 -23.31 -39.50
N VAL A 200 -7.46 -22.19 -40.09
CA VAL A 200 -7.87 -22.18 -41.49
C VAL A 200 -6.56 -22.37 -42.24
N GLU A 201 -6.23 -23.64 -42.50
CA GLU A 201 -5.20 -24.06 -43.44
C GLU A 201 -5.37 -23.32 -44.79
N PRO A 202 -4.27 -23.12 -45.54
CA PRO A 202 -4.16 -22.16 -46.65
C PRO A 202 -5.12 -22.36 -47.82
#